data_AF-A0A455VSR5-F1
#
_entry.id   AF-A0A455VSR5-F1
#
_cell.length_a   1.000
_cell.length_b   1.000
_cell.length_c   1.000
_cell.angle_alpha   90.00
_cell.angle_beta   90.00
_cell.angle_gamma   90.00
#
_symmetry.space_group_name_H-M   'P 1'
#
loop_
_entity.id
_entity.type
_entity.pdbx_description
1 polymer ?
#
loop_
_entity_poly.entity_id
_entity_poly.type
_entity_poly.pdbx_seq_one_letter_code
_entity_poly.pdbx_strand_id
1 'polypeptide(L)' 'MIDILFFAQVRELVGIGALALPAHYPKVESLRQALCTRGDPWALAPGKLLMAVNQSLVAADHPLRAGDEVAFFPPVTGG' A
#
# COMPACT_ATOMS: atom_id res chain seq x y z
N MET A 1 5.76 10.09 9.96
CA MET A 1 4.80 9.85 8.86
C MET A 1 5.24 8.59 8.12
N ILE A 2 4.33 7.97 7.38
CA ILE A 2 4.61 6.94 6.36
C ILE A 2 4.06 7.51 5.06
N ASP A 3 4.88 7.48 4.01
CA ASP A 3 4.47 7.89 2.68
C ASP A 3 3.94 6.68 1.92
N ILE A 4 2.78 6.81 1.31
CA ILE A 4 2.07 5.71 0.66
C ILE A 4 1.89 6.06 -0.80
N LEU A 5 2.36 5.20 -1.69
CA LEU A 5 2.31 5.37 -3.12
C LEU A 5 1.38 4.33 -3.75
N PHE A 6 0.63 4.75 -4.76
CA PHE A 6 -0.26 3.89 -5.53
C PHE A 6 0.12 3.95 -7.01
N PHE A 7 0.16 2.79 -7.67
CA PHE A 7 0.54 2.69 -9.09
C PHE A 7 -0.50 1.94 -9.93
N ALA A 8 -0.46 2.19 -11.25
CA ALA A 8 -1.28 1.52 -12.26
C ALA A 8 -2.77 1.44 -11.86
N GLN A 9 -3.40 0.26 -12.02
CA GLN A 9 -4.81 0.04 -11.72
C GLN A 9 -5.17 0.38 -10.26
N VAL A 10 -4.25 0.24 -9.31
CA VAL A 10 -4.50 0.60 -7.90
C VAL A 10 -4.62 2.12 -7.77
N ARG A 11 -3.75 2.89 -8.44
CA ARG A 11 -3.83 4.36 -8.48
C ARG A 11 -5.12 4.84 -9.13
N GLU A 12 -5.50 4.22 -10.25
CA GLU A 12 -6.75 4.52 -10.96
C GLU A 12 -7.97 4.25 -10.09
N LEU A 13 -7.96 3.12 -9.37
CA LEU A 13 -9.00 2.77 -8.42
C LEU A 13 -9.11 3.82 -7.29
N VAL A 14 -8.01 4.10 -6.58
CA VAL A 14 -8.06 5.03 -5.42
C VAL A 14 -8.16 6.51 -5.81
N GLY A 15 -7.91 6.85 -7.07
CA GLY A 15 -8.00 8.22 -7.61
C GLY A 15 -6.87 9.16 -7.17
N ILE A 16 -5.89 8.69 -6.39
CA ILE A 16 -4.74 9.48 -5.91
C ILE A 16 -3.43 8.72 -6.10
N GLY A 17 -2.35 9.46 -6.39
CA GLY A 17 -1.01 8.88 -6.55
C GLY A 17 -0.27 8.62 -5.24
N ALA A 18 -0.55 9.42 -4.21
CA ALA A 18 0.13 9.32 -2.93
C ALA A 18 -0.74 9.81 -1.75
N LEU A 19 -0.41 9.35 -0.56
CA LEU A 19 -0.99 9.76 0.72
C LEU A 19 0.06 9.66 1.83
N ALA A 20 0.09 10.62 2.76
CA ALA A 20 0.91 10.51 3.96
C ALA A 20 0.03 10.21 5.17
N LEU A 21 0.39 9.20 5.98
CA LEU A 21 -0.31 8.85 7.23
C LEU A 21 0.63 8.83 8.44
N PRO A 22 0.10 9.03 9.66
CA PRO A 22 0.86 8.76 10.88
C PRO A 22 1.35 7.31 10.95
N ALA A 23 2.55 7.09 11.50
CA ALA A 23 3.19 5.78 11.60
C ALA A 23 2.63 4.93 12.77
N HIS A 24 1.32 4.72 12.80
CA HIS A 24 0.63 3.94 13.85
C HIS A 24 0.38 2.48 13.45
N TYR A 25 0.85 2.07 12.27
CA TYR A 25 0.64 0.75 11.73
C TYR A 25 1.87 -0.12 12.00
N PRO A 26 1.76 -1.24 12.75
CA PRO A 26 2.92 -2.05 13.10
C PRO A 26 3.52 -2.80 11.90
N LYS A 27 2.72 -3.06 10.86
CA LYS A 27 3.10 -3.82 9.66
C LYS A 27 2.26 -3.43 8.44
N VAL A 28 2.72 -3.82 7.25
CA VAL A 28 2.08 -3.50 5.96
C VAL A 28 0.61 -3.92 5.92
N GLU A 29 0.27 -5.11 6.41
CA GLU A 29 -1.11 -5.61 6.43
C GLU A 29 -2.03 -4.72 7.27
N SER A 30 -1.55 -4.22 8.41
CA SER A 30 -2.33 -3.33 9.27
C SER A 30 -2.61 -1.99 8.59
N LEU A 31 -1.64 -1.48 7.82
CA LEU A 31 -1.83 -0.30 6.99
C LEU A 31 -2.85 -0.56 5.87
N ARG A 32 -2.71 -1.67 5.13
CA ARG A 32 -3.63 -2.05 4.05
C ARG A 32 -5.07 -2.18 4.56
N GLN A 33 -5.27 -2.85 5.69
CA GLN A 33 -6.59 -3.00 6.32
C GLN A 33 -7.19 -1.64 6.68
N ALA A 34 -6.40 -0.72 7.25
CA ALA A 34 -6.85 0.63 7.59
C ALA A 34 -7.17 1.50 6.37
N LEU A 35 -6.57 1.22 5.21
CA LEU A 35 -7.00 1.82 3.94
C LEU A 35 -8.34 1.23 3.50
N CYS A 36 -8.50 -0.10 3.58
CA CYS A 36 -9.75 -0.78 3.23
C CYS A 36 -10.97 -0.36 4.05
N THR A 37 -10.80 0.03 5.33
CA THR A 37 -11.91 0.50 6.17
C THR A 37 -12.53 1.82 5.69
N ARG A 38 -11.90 2.52 4.73
CA ARG A 38 -12.46 3.72 4.11
C ARG A 38 -13.61 3.43 3.14
N GLY A 39 -13.88 2.15 2.85
CA GLY A 39 -14.88 1.73 1.87
C GLY A 39 -14.40 1.96 0.44
N ASP A 40 -15.31 1.85 -0.52
CA ASP A 40 -14.95 2.09 -1.93
C ASP A 40 -14.46 3.53 -2.13
N PRO A 41 -13.41 3.75 -2.93
CA PRO A 41 -12.73 2.78 -3.80
C PRO A 41 -11.53 2.03 -3.15
N TRP A 42 -11.36 2.08 -1.84
CA TRP A 42 -10.17 1.56 -1.15
C TRP A 42 -10.16 0.04 -0.92
N ALA A 43 -10.94 -0.72 -1.69
CA ALA A 43 -10.99 -2.17 -1.64
C ALA A 43 -9.70 -2.83 -2.21
N LEU A 44 -8.58 -2.65 -1.50
CA LEU A 44 -7.26 -3.17 -1.83
C LEU A 44 -7.17 -4.70 -1.56
N ALA A 45 -7.80 -5.51 -2.41
CA ALA A 45 -7.92 -6.95 -2.20
C ALA A 45 -6.54 -7.68 -2.10
N PRO A 46 -6.33 -8.54 -1.09
CA PRO A 46 -5.00 -9.10 -0.77
C PRO A 46 -4.45 -10.07 -1.84
N GLY A 47 -5.30 -10.77 -2.59
CA GLY A 47 -4.87 -11.88 -3.46
C GLY A 47 -4.13 -11.49 -4.75
N LYS A 48 -4.12 -10.20 -5.12
CA LYS A 48 -3.44 -9.70 -6.34
C LYS A 48 -2.60 -8.45 -6.06
N LEU A 49 -2.56 -7.97 -4.83
CA LEU A 49 -1.88 -6.73 -4.51
C LEU A 49 -0.41 -7.01 -4.16
N LEU A 50 0.51 -6.39 -4.88
CA LEU A 50 1.92 -6.34 -4.51
C LEU A 50 2.18 -5.15 -3.60
N MET A 51 3.15 -5.33 -2.71
CA MET A 51 3.54 -4.36 -1.70
C MET A 51 5.06 -4.23 -1.70
N ALA A 52 5.54 -2.99 -1.62
CA ALA A 52 6.94 -2.72 -1.39
C ALA A 52 7.12 -1.75 -0.22
N VAL A 53 8.20 -1.92 0.51
CA VAL A 53 8.65 -0.98 1.55
C VAL A 53 10.06 -0.55 1.17
N ASN A 54 10.29 0.76 1.10
CA ASN A 54 11.58 1.34 0.71
C ASN A 54 12.14 0.69 -0.57
N GLN A 55 11.30 0.68 -1.62
CA GLN A 55 11.61 0.15 -2.97
C GLN A 55 11.92 -1.36 -3.03
N SER A 56 11.69 -2.11 -1.96
CA SER A 56 11.87 -3.56 -1.91
C SER A 56 10.53 -4.29 -1.77
N LEU A 57 10.28 -5.32 -2.58
CA LEU A 57 9.09 -6.17 -2.43
C LEU A 57 9.10 -6.87 -1.07
N VAL A 58 7.97 -6.81 -0.37
CA VAL A 58 7.84 -7.39 0.97
C VAL A 58 6.53 -8.16 1.13
N ALA A 59 6.52 -9.09 2.07
CA ALA A 59 5.31 -9.74 2.52
C ALA A 59 4.45 -8.80 3.39
N ALA A 60 3.18 -9.14 3.54
CA ALA A 60 2.20 -8.34 4.28
C ALA A 60 2.55 -8.19 5.78
N ASP A 61 3.36 -9.09 6.33
CA ASP A 61 3.81 -9.09 7.72
C ASP A 61 5.03 -8.20 7.99
N HIS A 62 5.62 -7.60 6.95
CA HIS A 62 6.78 -6.73 7.09
C HIS A 62 6.51 -5.56 8.03
N PRO A 63 7.40 -5.30 9.01
CA PRO A 63 7.21 -4.24 9.99
C PRO A 63 7.35 -2.85 9.35
N LEU A 64 6.55 -1.89 9.81
CA LEU A 64 6.64 -0.50 9.36
C LEU A 64 7.19 0.42 10.44
N ARG A 65 7.87 1.49 10.00
CA ARG A 65 8.49 2.51 10.83
C ARG A 65 8.15 3.90 10.31
N ALA A 66 8.31 4.89 11.18
CA ALA A 66 8.22 6.28 10.75
C ALA A 66 9.34 6.60 9.75
N GLY A 67 8.98 7.24 8.64
CA GLY A 67 9.86 7.56 7.53
C GLY A 67 9.84 6.54 6.40
N ASP A 68 9.16 5.41 6.56
CA ASP A 68 9.04 4.42 5.48
C ASP A 68 8.18 4.94 4.33
N GLU A 69 8.57 4.54 3.12
CA GLU A 69 7.76 4.61 1.92
C GLU A 69 7.13 3.23 1.65
N VAL A 70 5.82 3.19 1.48
CA VAL A 70 5.04 1.97 1.18
C VAL A 70 4.36 2.13 -0.18
N ALA A 71 4.56 1.18 -1.08
CA ALA A 71 3.92 1.16 -2.38
C ALA A 71 2.90 0.03 -2.50
N PHE A 72 1.73 0.30 -3.08
CA PHE A 72 0.70 -0.67 -3.44
C PHE A 72 0.47 -0.66 -4.96
N PHE A 73 0.59 -1.82 -5.60
CA PHE A 73 0.48 -1.94 -7.06
C PHE A 73 -0.02 -3.32 -7.49
N PRO A 74 -0.65 -3.46 -8.68
CA PRO A 74 -1.07 -4.76 -9.19
C PRO A 74 0.15 -5.61 -9.58
N PRO A 75 -0.03 -6.92 -9.88
CA PRO A 75 1.05 -7.75 -10.37
C PRO A 75 1.57 -7.16 -11.68
N VAL A 76 2.88 -6.99 -11.78
CA VAL A 76 3.51 -6.54 -13.02
C VAL A 76 3.36 -7.64 -14.07
N THR A 77 2.59 -7.38 -15.12
CA THR A 77 2.66 -8.15 -16.35
C THR A 77 3.95 -7.73 -17.04
N GLY A 78 5.02 -8.49 -16.83
CA GLY A 78 6.26 -8.30 -17.57
C GLY A 78 6.02 -8.49 -19.07
N GLY A 79 6.63 -7.61 -19.87
CA GLY A 79 6.93 -7.89 -21.28
C GLY A 79 8.18 -8.73 -21.40
#